data_AF-A0A2H0RW39-F1
#
_entry.id   AF-A0A2H0RW39-F1
#
_cell.length_a   1.000
_cell.length_b   1.000
_cell.length_c   1.000
_cell.angle_alpha   90.00
_cell.angle_beta   90.00
_cell.angle_gamma   90.00
#
_symmetry.space_group_name_H-M   'P 1'
#
loop_
_entity.id
_entity.type
_entity.pdbx_description
1 polymer ?
#
loop_
_entity_poly.entity_id
_entity_poly.type
_entity_poly.pdbx_seq_one_letter_code
_entity_poly.pdbx_strand_id
1 'polypeptide(L)'
;MAATDTAFSSPPPSPPMRHAPEAHNEEEHPEAHAHHPDMAAELQAQMQHGFNQHPEKWLETHGKDLDACFDCSNDPVTEVTVLCIDERMLTALQTKSGARVLRMAGSGVLFSKQPTEDQEIETLADSFAQYIGGLAKQGGQPTDSITLKISSHKTCGAAGVKFGETSSDPDESARTYQKKLVAALKRRGIHAEFTNDARMNGNSAHNALGTTFDLTGGRFQRLPITKEMIDGKERPMPLNTFVVSPTEDGKGVEDALLSLEIAAGSHSYGDKLPQYTFLVLTNPNEQERTARIIAELTAGVRPYEAKGIKVKIVTREAPAVKK
;
A
#
# COMPACT_ATOMS: atom_id res chain seq x y z
N MET A 1 -43.21 -26.37 -68.60
CA MET A 1 -42.52 -25.06 -68.52
C MET A 1 -41.66 -25.08 -67.26
N ALA A 2 -40.41 -24.62 -67.39
CA ALA A 2 -39.32 -24.59 -66.40
C ALA A 2 -39.76 -24.05 -65.03
N ALA A 3 -39.24 -24.45 -63.87
CA ALA A 3 -37.89 -24.32 -63.28
C ALA A 3 -38.15 -24.57 -61.75
N THR A 4 -37.28 -24.98 -60.84
CA THR A 4 -35.83 -24.91 -60.69
C THR A 4 -35.45 -25.72 -59.45
N ASP A 5 -34.28 -26.35 -59.50
CA ASP A 5 -33.52 -26.90 -58.38
C ASP A 5 -33.31 -25.87 -57.25
N THR A 6 -33.39 -26.32 -56.00
CA THR A 6 -32.71 -25.65 -54.88
C THR A 6 -31.80 -26.64 -54.18
N ALA A 7 -30.52 -26.51 -54.50
CA ALA A 7 -29.41 -27.20 -53.88
C ALA A 7 -29.23 -26.74 -52.42
N PHE A 8 -28.91 -27.70 -51.56
CA PHE A 8 -28.38 -27.47 -50.22
C PHE A 8 -27.08 -26.65 -50.31
N SER A 9 -27.08 -25.44 -49.73
CA SER A 9 -25.87 -24.65 -49.51
C SER A 9 -25.22 -25.07 -48.20
N SER A 10 -23.98 -25.54 -48.28
CA SER A 10 -23.09 -25.78 -47.15
C SER A 10 -22.78 -24.47 -46.39
N PRO A 11 -22.52 -24.53 -45.07
CA PRO A 11 -22.12 -23.35 -44.30
C PRO A 11 -20.77 -22.79 -44.78
N PRO A 12 -20.54 -21.48 -44.61
CA PRO A 12 -19.30 -20.83 -45.06
C PRO A 12 -18.07 -21.36 -44.30
N PRO A 13 -16.89 -21.40 -44.95
CA PRO A 13 -15.66 -21.89 -44.33
C PRO A 13 -15.18 -20.94 -43.23
N SER A 14 -14.69 -21.52 -42.13
CA SER A 14 -14.00 -20.79 -41.08
C SER A 14 -12.74 -20.10 -41.61
N PRO A 15 -12.40 -18.89 -41.14
CA PRO A 15 -11.17 -18.20 -41.55
C PRO A 15 -9.92 -18.95 -41.06
N PRO A 16 -8.79 -18.85 -41.78
CA PRO A 16 -7.61 -19.66 -41.53
C PRO A 16 -6.88 -19.27 -40.23
N MET A 17 -6.55 -20.27 -39.43
CA MET A 17 -5.54 -20.16 -38.36
C MET A 17 -4.14 -20.08 -38.96
N ARG A 18 -3.47 -18.92 -38.83
CA ARG A 18 -2.01 -18.69 -38.70
C ARG A 18 -1.87 -17.34 -37.98
N HIS A 19 -1.06 -17.12 -36.95
CA HIS A 19 0.36 -17.43 -36.81
C HIS A 19 0.75 -17.71 -35.35
N ALA A 20 1.85 -18.48 -35.21
CA ALA A 20 2.64 -18.62 -34.00
C ALA A 20 3.08 -17.25 -33.44
N PRO A 21 3.37 -17.11 -32.13
CA PRO A 21 3.85 -15.84 -31.59
C PRO A 21 5.22 -15.53 -32.19
N GLU A 22 5.24 -14.52 -33.06
CA GLU A 22 6.46 -13.80 -33.39
C GLU A 22 6.94 -13.07 -32.12
N ALA A 23 8.24 -13.16 -31.88
CA ALA A 23 8.93 -12.42 -30.86
C ALA A 23 8.66 -10.92 -31.09
N HIS A 24 7.84 -10.32 -30.22
CA HIS A 24 7.64 -8.89 -30.22
C HIS A 24 8.77 -8.23 -29.46
N ASN A 25 9.55 -7.48 -30.25
CA ASN A 25 10.41 -6.35 -29.91
C ASN A 25 10.39 -5.91 -28.45
N GLU A 26 11.60 -5.85 -27.91
CA GLU A 26 12.02 -4.82 -26.96
C GLU A 26 11.64 -3.44 -27.55
N GLU A 27 10.44 -2.96 -27.28
CA GLU A 27 10.12 -1.54 -27.44
C GLU A 27 10.78 -0.80 -26.28
N GLU A 28 11.86 -0.10 -26.62
CA GLU A 28 12.51 0.91 -25.80
C GLU A 28 11.45 1.86 -25.22
N HIS A 29 11.19 1.71 -23.92
CA HIS A 29 10.43 2.70 -23.16
C HIS A 29 11.15 4.06 -23.28
N PRO A 30 10.42 5.16 -23.54
CA PRO A 30 11.04 6.47 -23.72
C PRO A 30 11.87 6.87 -22.49
N GLU A 31 13.11 7.25 -22.76
CA GLU A 31 14.20 7.61 -21.85
C GLU A 31 13.91 8.82 -20.93
N ALA A 32 12.94 8.71 -20.02
CA ALA A 32 12.67 9.70 -18.98
C ALA A 32 13.12 9.27 -17.57
N HIS A 33 13.71 8.07 -17.42
CA HIS A 33 14.13 7.50 -16.12
C HIS A 33 15.66 7.39 -15.95
N ALA A 34 16.46 8.06 -16.77
CA ALA A 34 17.82 7.60 -17.04
C ALA A 34 18.86 7.71 -15.91
N HIS A 35 18.71 8.51 -14.85
CA HIS A 35 19.70 8.57 -13.76
C HIS A 35 19.05 8.55 -12.38
N HIS A 36 18.85 7.34 -11.86
CA HIS A 36 18.51 7.13 -10.45
C HIS A 36 19.78 7.29 -9.58
N PRO A 37 19.68 7.89 -8.38
CA PRO A 37 20.82 7.96 -7.46
C PRO A 37 21.28 6.55 -7.09
N ASP A 38 22.60 6.31 -7.00
CA ASP A 38 23.12 5.02 -6.53
C ASP A 38 22.79 4.85 -5.04
N MET A 39 21.81 4.00 -4.76
CA MET A 39 21.31 3.71 -3.41
C MET A 39 22.15 2.64 -2.68
N ALA A 40 23.35 2.30 -3.18
CA ALA A 40 24.16 1.23 -2.63
C ALA A 40 24.56 1.44 -1.15
N ALA A 41 24.86 2.68 -0.75
CA ALA A 41 25.23 3.00 0.62
C ALA A 41 24.04 2.87 1.58
N GLU A 42 22.87 3.37 1.19
CA GLU A 42 21.62 3.23 1.95
C GLU A 42 21.17 1.78 2.02
N LEU A 43 21.29 1.03 0.93
CA LEU A 43 21.02 -0.41 0.89
C LEU A 43 21.95 -1.13 1.87
N GLN A 44 23.26 -0.87 1.82
CA GLN A 44 24.23 -1.51 2.71
C GLN A 44 23.91 -1.22 4.17
N ALA A 45 23.61 0.04 4.52
CA ALA A 45 23.25 0.42 5.88
C ALA A 45 21.96 -0.29 6.33
N GLN A 46 20.90 -0.26 5.51
CA GLN A 46 19.62 -0.92 5.84
C GLN A 46 19.77 -2.45 5.90
N MET A 47 20.62 -3.07 5.08
CA MET A 47 20.91 -4.52 5.14
C MET A 47 21.68 -4.93 6.41
N GLN A 48 22.43 -4.02 7.02
CA GLN A 48 23.10 -4.25 8.30
C GLN A 48 22.14 -4.13 9.50
N HIS A 49 20.97 -3.50 9.32
CA HIS A 49 19.98 -3.37 10.37
C HIS A 49 19.56 -4.73 10.92
N GLY A 50 19.47 -4.85 12.25
CA GLY A 50 19.17 -6.13 12.91
C GLY A 50 17.84 -6.75 12.45
N PHE A 51 16.84 -5.92 12.11
CA PHE A 51 15.57 -6.39 11.55
C PHE A 51 15.75 -7.10 10.20
N ASN A 52 16.63 -6.62 9.32
CA ASN A 52 16.84 -7.28 8.04
C ASN A 52 17.64 -8.58 8.19
N GLN A 53 18.62 -8.64 9.09
CA GLN A 53 19.38 -9.86 9.31
C GLN A 53 18.53 -10.95 9.99
N HIS A 54 17.87 -10.61 11.10
CA HIS A 54 17.14 -11.53 11.98
C HIS A 54 15.85 -10.86 12.51
N PRO A 55 14.80 -10.70 11.67
CA PRO A 55 13.60 -9.94 12.03
C PRO A 55 12.92 -10.48 13.29
N GLU A 56 12.83 -11.79 13.45
CA GLU A 56 12.19 -12.42 14.62
C GLU A 56 12.91 -12.05 15.93
N LYS A 57 14.24 -12.23 15.98
CA LYS A 57 15.06 -11.89 17.15
C LYS A 57 15.06 -10.39 17.45
N TRP A 58 15.08 -9.58 16.40
CA TRP A 58 14.98 -8.13 16.54
C TRP A 58 13.62 -7.73 17.14
N LEU A 59 12.52 -8.33 16.67
CA LEU A 59 11.17 -8.12 17.20
C LEU A 59 11.02 -8.65 18.63
N GLU A 60 11.73 -9.71 19.04
CA GLU A 60 11.77 -10.13 20.45
C GLU A 60 12.40 -9.06 21.35
N THR A 61 13.46 -8.40 20.85
CA THR A 61 14.26 -7.42 21.61
C THR A 61 13.59 -6.05 21.65
N HIS A 62 13.06 -5.59 20.51
CA HIS A 62 12.53 -4.25 20.29
C HIS A 62 11.01 -4.20 20.13
N GLY A 63 10.34 -5.35 20.03
CA GLY A 63 8.90 -5.41 19.78
C GLY A 63 8.01 -4.99 20.95
N LYS A 64 8.58 -4.60 22.10
CA LYS A 64 7.86 -3.87 23.15
C LYS A 64 7.66 -2.40 22.78
N ASP A 65 8.57 -1.84 21.98
CA ASP A 65 8.48 -0.45 21.51
C ASP A 65 7.50 -0.31 20.33
N LEU A 66 7.00 -1.42 19.78
CA LEU A 66 5.88 -1.45 18.84
C LEU A 66 4.55 -1.02 19.48
N ASP A 67 4.50 -0.89 20.81
CA ASP A 67 3.37 -0.35 21.56
C ASP A 67 3.12 1.15 21.31
N ALA A 68 3.97 1.80 20.50
CA ALA A 68 3.73 3.15 20.01
C ALA A 68 2.60 3.15 18.96
N CYS A 69 1.49 3.76 19.33
CA CYS A 69 0.25 3.82 18.57
C CYS A 69 -0.16 5.29 18.39
N PHE A 70 -0.83 5.60 17.27
CA PHE A 70 -1.51 6.89 17.12
C PHE A 70 -2.56 7.09 18.21
N ASP A 71 -3.15 5.99 18.66
CA ASP A 71 -4.11 5.94 19.76
C ASP A 71 -4.18 4.53 20.37
N CYS A 72 -3.76 4.41 21.63
CA CYS A 72 -3.93 3.20 22.46
C CYS A 72 -5.00 3.39 23.54
N SER A 73 -5.73 4.50 23.51
CA SER A 73 -6.86 4.73 24.41
C SER A 73 -8.07 3.88 23.98
N ASN A 74 -9.03 3.82 24.90
CA ASN A 74 -10.38 3.33 24.65
C ASN A 74 -11.34 4.45 24.20
N ASP A 75 -10.85 5.66 23.94
CA ASP A 75 -11.71 6.77 23.56
C ASP A 75 -12.36 6.51 22.19
N PRO A 76 -13.59 7.00 21.96
CA PRO A 76 -14.22 6.93 20.65
C PRO A 76 -13.35 7.58 19.57
N VAL A 77 -13.30 6.96 18.39
CA VAL A 77 -12.53 7.50 17.27
C VAL A 77 -13.21 8.75 16.75
N THR A 78 -12.51 9.87 16.70
CA THR A 78 -13.04 11.16 16.21
C THR A 78 -12.43 11.55 14.87
N GLU A 79 -11.27 10.98 14.51
CA GLU A 79 -10.57 11.33 13.29
C GLU A 79 -9.88 10.12 12.67
N VAL A 80 -10.03 9.97 11.36
CA VAL A 80 -9.31 9.00 10.55
C VAL A 80 -8.59 9.76 9.44
N THR A 81 -7.28 9.59 9.33
CA THR A 81 -6.49 10.16 8.23
C THR A 81 -6.02 9.05 7.30
N VAL A 82 -6.27 9.21 6.00
CA VAL A 82 -5.78 8.31 4.95
C VAL A 82 -4.56 8.93 4.29
N LEU A 83 -3.44 8.21 4.36
CA LEU A 83 -2.15 8.59 3.78
C LEU A 83 -1.67 7.54 2.76
N CYS A 84 -0.59 7.86 2.05
CA CYS A 84 0.14 6.87 1.27
C CYS A 84 0.79 5.83 2.19
N ILE A 85 1.09 4.66 1.63
CA ILE A 85 1.86 3.58 2.28
C ILE A 85 3.27 4.00 2.70
N ASP A 86 3.74 5.14 2.22
CA ASP A 86 5.07 5.66 2.52
C ASP A 86 5.15 6.25 3.93
N GLU A 87 5.95 5.62 4.80
CA GLU A 87 6.12 6.00 6.21
C GLU A 87 6.65 7.43 6.39
N ARG A 88 7.27 8.04 5.37
CA ARG A 88 7.73 9.43 5.44
C ARG A 88 6.58 10.42 5.60
N MET A 89 5.38 10.06 5.19
CA MET A 89 4.18 10.88 5.37
C MET A 89 3.74 11.02 6.83
N LEU A 90 4.28 10.19 7.74
CA LEU A 90 3.93 10.22 9.16
C LEU A 90 4.59 11.36 9.94
N THR A 91 5.61 12.00 9.38
CA THR A 91 6.34 13.08 10.06
C THR A 91 5.47 14.28 10.44
N ALA A 92 4.35 14.48 9.75
CA ALA A 92 3.39 15.54 10.02
C ALA A 92 2.27 15.14 10.99
N LEU A 93 2.13 13.84 11.32
CA LEU A 93 1.01 13.35 12.12
C LEU A 93 1.32 13.35 13.62
N GLN A 94 0.38 13.86 14.41
CA GLN A 94 0.46 13.87 15.87
C GLN A 94 -0.32 12.70 16.47
N THR A 95 0.25 12.07 17.51
CA THR A 95 -0.46 11.10 18.34
C THR A 95 -1.50 11.82 19.19
N LYS A 96 -2.77 11.41 19.09
CA LYS A 96 -3.85 11.94 19.91
C LYS A 96 -4.92 10.88 20.11
N SER A 97 -5.63 11.00 21.23
CA SER A 97 -6.76 10.12 21.54
C SER A 97 -7.83 10.17 20.44
N GLY A 98 -8.40 9.03 20.09
CA GLY A 98 -9.42 8.92 19.06
C GLY A 98 -8.93 9.12 17.62
N ALA A 99 -7.62 9.10 17.35
CA ALA A 99 -7.09 9.17 15.98
C ALA A 99 -6.81 7.77 15.39
N ARG A 100 -7.06 7.61 14.09
CA ARG A 100 -6.59 6.48 13.27
C ARG A 100 -5.90 6.97 12.02
N VAL A 101 -4.96 6.17 11.53
CA VAL A 101 -4.24 6.42 10.28
C VAL A 101 -4.31 5.19 9.41
N LEU A 102 -5.03 5.30 8.29
CA LEU A 102 -5.06 4.29 7.26
C LEU A 102 -4.01 4.62 6.20
N ARG A 103 -3.33 3.60 5.68
CA ARG A 103 -2.24 3.76 4.73
C ARG A 103 -2.48 2.86 3.53
N MET A 104 -2.67 3.50 2.38
CA MET A 104 -3.10 2.86 1.14
C MET A 104 -2.33 3.48 -0.02
N ALA A 105 -2.09 2.73 -1.09
CA ALA A 105 -1.27 3.24 -2.19
C ALA A 105 -1.88 4.53 -2.79
N GLY A 106 -1.10 5.62 -2.74
CA GLY A 106 -1.55 6.97 -3.15
C GLY A 106 -2.74 7.51 -2.37
N SER A 107 -2.92 7.11 -1.10
CA SER A 107 -4.10 7.44 -0.29
C SER A 107 -5.41 7.00 -0.98
N GLY A 108 -5.40 5.82 -1.62
CA GLY A 108 -6.55 5.23 -2.31
C GLY A 108 -6.59 5.48 -3.82
N VAL A 109 -5.58 6.11 -4.41
CA VAL A 109 -5.53 6.35 -5.87
C VAL A 109 -5.45 5.05 -6.66
N LEU A 110 -4.77 4.02 -6.14
CA LEU A 110 -4.66 2.71 -6.80
C LEU A 110 -5.63 1.68 -6.20
N PHE A 111 -6.81 2.09 -5.74
CA PHE A 111 -7.67 1.23 -4.91
C PHE A 111 -8.22 -0.01 -5.62
N SER A 112 -8.68 0.13 -6.87
CA SER A 112 -9.16 -1.05 -7.60
C SER A 112 -9.09 -0.85 -9.10
N LYS A 113 -9.01 -1.96 -9.84
CA LYS A 113 -9.00 -1.96 -11.31
C LYS A 113 -10.42 -1.99 -11.88
N GLN A 114 -11.32 -1.16 -11.34
CA GLN A 114 -12.67 -1.07 -11.90
C GLN A 114 -12.59 -0.56 -13.35
N PRO A 115 -13.56 -0.95 -14.20
CA PRO A 115 -13.60 -0.51 -15.59
C PRO A 115 -13.56 1.01 -15.78
N THR A 116 -14.06 1.78 -14.80
CA THR A 116 -14.07 3.24 -14.84
C THR A 116 -13.62 3.86 -13.52
N GLU A 117 -13.09 5.08 -13.60
CA GLU A 117 -12.70 5.88 -12.44
C GLU A 117 -13.88 6.10 -11.48
N ASP A 118 -15.08 6.37 -12.00
CA ASP A 118 -16.26 6.61 -11.17
C ASP A 118 -16.65 5.35 -10.36
N GLN A 119 -16.58 4.17 -10.98
CA GLN A 119 -16.86 2.91 -10.27
C GLN A 119 -15.83 2.62 -9.18
N GLU A 120 -14.56 2.92 -9.46
CA GLU A 120 -13.49 2.79 -8.46
C GLU A 120 -13.73 3.73 -7.27
N ILE A 121 -14.10 4.99 -7.54
CA ILE A 121 -14.41 5.98 -6.50
C ILE A 121 -15.59 5.53 -5.64
N GLU A 122 -16.67 5.04 -6.26
CA GLU A 122 -17.84 4.57 -5.52
C GLU A 122 -17.50 3.35 -4.65
N THR A 123 -16.73 2.39 -5.19
CA THR A 123 -16.30 1.20 -4.44
C THR A 123 -15.43 1.59 -3.23
N LEU A 124 -14.46 2.49 -3.43
CA LEU A 124 -13.62 2.99 -2.35
C LEU A 124 -14.44 3.76 -1.31
N ALA A 125 -15.38 4.58 -1.75
CA ALA A 125 -16.27 5.32 -0.86
C ALA A 125 -17.14 4.38 0.00
N ASP A 126 -17.62 3.27 -0.56
CA ASP A 126 -18.34 2.23 0.17
C ASP A 126 -17.43 1.54 1.21
N SER A 127 -16.21 1.19 0.82
CA SER A 127 -15.21 0.58 1.71
C SER A 127 -14.93 1.46 2.94
N PHE A 128 -14.69 2.76 2.72
CA PHE A 128 -14.51 3.72 3.81
C PHE A 128 -15.77 3.94 4.64
N ALA A 129 -16.96 4.02 4.02
CA ALA A 129 -18.20 4.20 4.75
C ALA A 129 -18.49 3.01 5.68
N GLN A 130 -18.22 1.78 5.24
CA GLN A 130 -18.33 0.57 6.07
C GLN A 130 -17.36 0.62 7.25
N TYR A 131 -16.09 0.98 6.99
CA TYR A 131 -15.07 1.12 8.03
C TYR A 131 -15.46 2.16 9.09
N ILE A 132 -15.84 3.38 8.67
CA ILE A 132 -16.27 4.46 9.56
C ILE A 132 -17.54 4.07 10.33
N GLY A 133 -18.50 3.42 9.66
CA GLY A 133 -19.70 2.87 10.30
C GLY A 133 -19.39 1.86 11.41
N GLY A 134 -18.39 1.00 11.18
CA GLY A 134 -17.88 0.08 12.19
C GLY A 134 -17.31 0.79 13.41
N LEU A 135 -16.45 1.80 13.20
CA LEU A 135 -15.86 2.60 14.28
C LEU A 135 -16.92 3.37 15.08
N ALA A 136 -17.88 4.00 14.39
CA ALA A 136 -18.97 4.74 15.01
C ALA A 136 -19.83 3.84 15.91
N LYS A 137 -20.18 2.64 15.42
CA LYS A 137 -20.91 1.63 16.18
C LYS A 137 -20.14 1.16 17.42
N GLN A 138 -18.83 0.93 17.30
CA GLN A 138 -17.97 0.53 18.42
C GLN A 138 -17.87 1.63 19.48
N GLY A 139 -17.77 2.89 19.06
CA GLY A 139 -17.68 4.05 19.94
C GLY A 139 -19.03 4.55 20.49
N GLY A 140 -20.16 3.99 20.04
CA GLY A 140 -21.50 4.44 20.43
C GLY A 140 -21.82 5.87 19.97
N GLN A 141 -21.25 6.31 18.85
CA GLN A 141 -21.37 7.68 18.33
C GLN A 141 -21.94 7.70 16.90
N PRO A 142 -22.54 8.81 16.46
CA PRO A 142 -22.97 8.99 15.07
C PRO A 142 -21.81 8.90 14.06
N THR A 143 -22.06 8.44 12.83
CA THR A 143 -21.02 8.32 11.79
C THR A 143 -20.43 9.66 11.35
N ASP A 144 -21.23 10.73 11.37
CA ASP A 144 -20.82 12.10 11.02
C ASP A 144 -19.98 12.79 12.10
N SER A 145 -19.87 12.19 13.30
CA SER A 145 -18.95 12.64 14.35
C SER A 145 -17.49 12.27 14.09
N ILE A 146 -17.23 11.37 13.14
CA ILE A 146 -15.89 10.93 12.76
C ILE A 146 -15.47 11.66 11.48
N THR A 147 -14.42 12.47 11.55
CA THR A 147 -13.85 13.13 10.37
C THR A 147 -12.90 12.20 9.63
N LEU A 148 -13.17 11.92 8.35
CA LEU A 148 -12.28 11.20 7.45
C LEU A 148 -11.50 12.17 6.56
N LYS A 149 -10.18 12.28 6.79
CA LYS A 149 -9.28 13.12 6.01
C LYS A 149 -8.54 12.31 4.96
N ILE A 150 -8.67 12.67 3.69
CA ILE A 150 -7.87 12.10 2.61
C ILE A 150 -6.73 13.06 2.32
N SER A 151 -5.48 12.68 2.62
CA SER A 151 -4.33 13.54 2.37
C SER A 151 -3.63 13.17 1.07
N SER A 152 -3.28 14.19 0.29
CA SER A 152 -2.40 14.04 -0.89
C SER A 152 -0.98 14.51 -0.60
N HIS A 153 -0.04 14.12 -1.46
CA HIS A 153 1.29 14.69 -1.55
C HIS A 153 1.66 14.89 -3.03
N LYS A 154 2.69 15.71 -3.30
CA LYS A 154 3.28 15.80 -4.65
C LYS A 154 4.29 14.67 -4.84
N THR A 155 4.67 14.40 -6.10
CA THR A 155 5.57 13.31 -6.51
C THR A 155 5.07 11.94 -6.05
N CYS A 156 3.78 11.68 -6.29
CA CYS A 156 3.13 10.44 -5.91
C CYS A 156 3.38 9.35 -6.96
N GLY A 157 4.15 8.31 -6.61
CA GLY A 157 4.38 7.18 -7.52
C GLY A 157 3.08 6.53 -7.99
N ALA A 158 2.09 6.42 -7.10
CA ALA A 158 0.76 5.91 -7.44
C ALA A 158 0.00 6.79 -8.45
N ALA A 159 0.22 8.12 -8.42
CA ALA A 159 -0.33 9.03 -9.41
C ALA A 159 0.31 8.80 -10.79
N GLY A 160 1.64 8.65 -10.83
CA GLY A 160 2.37 8.31 -12.05
C GLY A 160 1.90 6.99 -12.68
N VAL A 161 1.72 5.95 -11.86
CA VAL A 161 1.21 4.65 -12.33
C VAL A 161 -0.19 4.76 -12.95
N LYS A 162 -1.09 5.54 -12.32
CA LYS A 162 -2.47 5.62 -12.78
C LYS A 162 -2.70 6.60 -13.94
N PHE A 163 -2.06 7.76 -13.89
CA PHE A 163 -2.35 8.89 -14.77
C PHE A 163 -1.18 9.28 -15.67
N GLY A 164 -0.01 8.65 -15.53
CA GLY A 164 1.21 9.02 -16.26
C GLY A 164 1.08 8.97 -17.78
N GLU A 165 0.30 8.02 -18.30
CA GLU A 165 0.08 7.87 -19.75
C GLU A 165 -0.98 8.84 -20.30
N THR A 166 -1.86 9.35 -19.44
CA THR A 166 -3.08 10.10 -19.85
C THR A 166 -3.09 11.56 -19.41
N SER A 167 -2.15 11.96 -18.56
CA SER A 167 -2.06 13.30 -18.00
C SER A 167 -0.63 13.82 -18.03
N SER A 168 -0.47 15.08 -18.43
CA SER A 168 0.78 15.82 -18.30
C SER A 168 1.09 16.21 -16.85
N ASP A 169 0.09 16.16 -15.96
CA ASP A 169 0.24 16.38 -14.51
C ASP A 169 -0.50 15.27 -13.74
N PRO A 170 0.13 14.09 -13.59
CA PRO A 170 -0.46 12.95 -12.88
C PRO A 170 -0.82 13.28 -11.42
N ASP A 171 -0.02 14.11 -10.74
CA ASP A 171 -0.25 14.49 -9.35
C ASP A 171 -1.55 15.31 -9.19
N GLU A 172 -1.82 16.27 -10.09
CA GLU A 172 -3.09 17.01 -10.05
C GLU A 172 -4.29 16.15 -10.47
N SER A 173 -4.11 15.19 -11.37
CA SER A 173 -5.14 14.19 -11.67
C SER A 173 -5.49 13.35 -10.43
N ALA A 174 -4.49 12.90 -9.67
CA ALA A 174 -4.69 12.17 -8.42
C ALA A 174 -5.42 13.02 -7.36
N ARG A 175 -5.09 14.31 -7.24
CA ARG A 175 -5.81 15.23 -6.35
C ARG A 175 -7.26 15.41 -6.76
N THR A 176 -7.52 15.48 -8.06
CA THR A 176 -8.89 15.57 -8.60
C THR A 176 -9.68 14.31 -8.28
N TYR A 177 -9.08 13.12 -8.48
CA TYR A 177 -9.65 11.84 -8.07
C TYR A 177 -10.04 11.83 -6.58
N GLN A 178 -9.14 12.26 -5.70
CA GLN A 178 -9.38 12.28 -4.26
C GLN A 178 -10.45 13.30 -3.85
N LYS A 179 -10.55 14.45 -4.53
CA LYS A 179 -11.66 15.41 -4.34
C LYS A 179 -13.01 14.79 -4.73
N LYS A 180 -13.08 14.05 -5.83
CA LYS A 180 -14.29 13.30 -6.23
C LYS A 180 -14.66 12.24 -5.20
N LEU A 181 -13.67 11.52 -4.67
CA LEU A 181 -13.85 10.58 -3.57
C LEU A 181 -14.46 11.24 -2.33
N VAL A 182 -13.94 12.40 -1.90
CA VAL A 182 -14.53 13.16 -0.78
C VAL A 182 -15.98 13.54 -1.06
N ALA A 183 -16.32 13.93 -2.29
CA ALA A 183 -17.71 14.19 -2.66
C ALA A 183 -18.58 12.92 -2.58
N ALA A 184 -18.08 11.76 -3.01
CA ALA A 184 -18.77 10.48 -2.92
C ALA A 184 -19.00 10.02 -1.47
N LEU A 185 -18.04 10.28 -0.58
CA LEU A 185 -18.15 10.01 0.86
C LEU A 185 -19.22 10.91 1.52
N LYS A 186 -19.26 12.19 1.17
CA LYS A 186 -20.29 13.11 1.67
C LYS A 186 -21.70 12.69 1.27
N ARG A 187 -21.90 12.15 0.06
CA ARG A 187 -23.19 11.58 -0.38
C ARG A 187 -23.64 10.39 0.48
N ARG A 188 -22.69 9.69 1.11
CA ARG A 188 -22.95 8.56 2.04
C ARG A 188 -23.14 9.00 3.49
N GLY A 189 -23.18 10.30 3.77
CA GLY A 189 -23.30 10.84 5.13
C GLY A 189 -22.01 10.77 5.95
N ILE A 190 -20.86 10.59 5.30
CA ILE A 190 -19.54 10.62 5.97
C ILE A 190 -19.02 12.06 6.00
N HIS A 191 -18.56 12.51 7.17
CA HIS A 191 -17.88 13.78 7.30
C HIS A 191 -16.45 13.66 6.75
N ALA A 192 -16.27 13.98 5.46
CA ALA A 192 -15.00 13.81 4.76
C ALA A 192 -14.36 15.14 4.33
N GLU A 193 -13.04 15.20 4.39
CA GLU A 193 -12.22 16.35 4.00
C GLU A 193 -11.07 15.91 3.09
N PHE A 194 -10.74 16.77 2.12
CA PHE A 194 -9.50 16.63 1.34
C PHE A 194 -8.44 17.55 1.97
N THR A 195 -7.27 16.99 2.27
CA THR A 195 -6.18 17.70 2.95
C THR A 195 -4.86 17.57 2.18
N ASN A 196 -3.92 18.47 2.45
CA ASN A 196 -2.56 18.45 1.89
C ASN A 196 -1.51 18.43 3.01
N ASP A 197 -1.89 17.82 4.14
CA ASP A 197 -1.22 18.05 5.42
C ASP A 197 0.03 17.18 5.57
N ALA A 198 0.16 16.13 4.77
CA ALA A 198 1.31 15.25 4.78
C ALA A 198 2.41 15.72 3.81
N ARG A 199 3.22 16.66 4.29
CA ARG A 199 4.45 17.06 3.59
C ARG A 199 5.40 15.87 3.54
N MET A 200 5.75 15.42 2.34
CA MET A 200 6.90 14.54 2.17
C MET A 200 8.20 15.34 2.26
N ASN A 201 9.19 14.81 2.96
CA ASN A 201 10.55 15.30 2.83
C ASN A 201 11.11 14.84 1.48
N GLY A 202 11.07 15.73 0.48
CA GLY A 202 11.52 15.47 -0.90
C GLY A 202 13.01 15.18 -1.07
N ASN A 203 13.81 15.21 0.01
CA ASN A 203 15.26 14.94 -0.02
C ASN A 203 15.61 13.49 0.35
N SER A 204 14.65 12.56 0.32
CA SER A 204 14.90 11.14 0.64
C SER A 204 14.42 10.24 -0.49
N ALA A 205 15.15 9.17 -0.77
CA ALA A 205 14.74 8.15 -1.72
C ALA A 205 13.82 7.11 -1.03
N HIS A 206 13.06 6.34 -1.83
CA HIS A 206 12.33 5.17 -1.34
C HIS A 206 13.34 4.08 -0.99
N ASN A 207 13.64 3.90 0.30
CA ASN A 207 14.67 3.00 0.80
C ASN A 207 14.12 2.01 1.85
N ALA A 208 12.84 1.65 1.71
CA ALA A 208 12.22 0.70 2.61
C ALA A 208 12.57 -0.74 2.19
N LEU A 209 13.11 -1.53 3.12
CA LEU A 209 13.42 -2.96 2.92
C LEU A 209 12.34 -3.90 3.48
N GLY A 210 11.16 -3.37 3.76
CA GLY A 210 10.04 -4.15 4.22
C GLY A 210 8.71 -3.44 4.18
N THR A 211 7.67 -4.20 4.43
CA THR A 211 6.29 -3.72 4.56
C THR A 211 5.70 -4.19 5.88
N THR A 212 5.11 -3.28 6.64
CA THR A 212 4.26 -3.61 7.78
C THR A 212 2.81 -3.68 7.33
N PHE A 213 2.20 -4.86 7.46
CA PHE A 213 0.77 -5.08 7.23
C PHE A 213 0.03 -4.85 8.54
N ASP A 214 -0.67 -3.73 8.63
CA ASP A 214 -1.29 -3.21 9.84
C ASP A 214 -2.76 -3.64 9.95
N LEU A 215 -3.03 -4.75 10.66
CA LEU A 215 -4.39 -5.19 10.98
C LEU A 215 -4.97 -4.52 12.23
N THR A 216 -4.35 -3.46 12.75
CA THR A 216 -4.85 -2.78 13.97
C THR A 216 -6.01 -1.82 13.70
N GLY A 217 -6.43 -1.70 12.44
CA GLY A 217 -7.40 -0.70 12.01
C GLY A 217 -6.82 0.72 12.11
N GLY A 218 -5.55 0.91 11.78
CA GLY A 218 -4.90 2.22 11.74
C GLY A 218 -4.47 2.78 13.10
N ARG A 219 -4.27 1.93 14.11
CA ARG A 219 -3.67 2.35 15.40
C ARG A 219 -2.16 2.38 15.34
N PHE A 220 -1.53 1.56 14.50
CA PHE A 220 -0.08 1.45 14.43
C PHE A 220 0.59 2.76 14.02
N GLN A 221 1.48 3.27 14.87
CA GLN A 221 2.17 4.54 14.60
C GLN A 221 3.35 4.37 13.66
N ARG A 222 4.36 3.60 14.05
CA ARG A 222 5.59 3.35 13.27
C ARG A 222 6.42 2.28 13.96
N LEU A 223 7.40 1.74 13.25
CA LEU A 223 8.42 0.90 13.88
C LEU A 223 9.32 1.75 14.78
N PRO A 224 9.88 1.18 15.86
CA PRO A 224 10.74 1.92 16.78
C PRO A 224 12.05 2.34 16.11
N ILE A 225 12.53 3.53 16.48
CA ILE A 225 13.87 3.98 16.12
C ILE A 225 14.85 3.36 17.11
N THR A 226 15.70 2.44 16.65
CA THR A 226 16.74 1.83 17.48
C THR A 226 17.97 2.72 17.53
N LYS A 227 18.87 2.39 18.45
CA LYS A 227 20.21 2.96 18.48
C LYS A 227 21.21 1.88 18.13
N GLU A 228 21.91 2.05 17.02
CA GLU A 228 22.87 1.06 16.53
C GLU A 228 24.28 1.66 16.49
N MET A 229 25.29 0.80 16.67
CA MET A 229 26.70 1.18 16.62
C MET A 229 27.19 1.10 15.17
N ILE A 230 27.40 2.25 14.53
CA ILE A 230 27.92 2.36 13.16
C ILE A 230 29.26 3.09 13.23
N ASP A 231 30.32 2.45 12.76
CA ASP A 231 31.71 2.95 12.83
C ASP A 231 32.15 3.37 14.24
N GLY A 232 31.74 2.60 15.26
CA GLY A 232 32.07 2.86 16.65
C GLY A 232 31.30 4.03 17.29
N LYS A 233 30.26 4.57 16.65
CA LYS A 233 29.38 5.60 17.21
C LYS A 233 27.93 5.13 17.29
N GLU A 234 27.28 5.40 18.42
CA GLU A 234 25.84 5.20 18.59
C GLU A 234 25.09 6.20 17.70
N ARG A 235 24.23 5.70 16.82
CA ARG A 235 23.39 6.53 15.94
C ARG A 235 21.94 6.03 15.98
N PRO A 236 20.95 6.93 15.96
CA PRO A 236 19.58 6.52 15.75
C PRO A 236 19.46 5.90 14.35
N MET A 237 18.86 4.72 14.28
CA MET A 237 18.64 4.00 13.04
C MET A 237 17.14 3.75 12.88
N PRO A 238 16.42 4.58 12.11
CA PRO A 238 15.04 4.29 11.78
C PRO A 238 15.00 3.12 10.80
N LEU A 239 14.10 2.18 11.05
CA LEU A 239 13.74 1.17 10.07
C LEU A 239 12.66 1.78 9.17
N ASN A 240 13.03 2.06 7.92
CA ASN A 240 12.06 2.55 6.95
C ASN A 240 11.28 1.36 6.39
N THR A 241 9.97 1.36 6.56
CA THR A 241 9.07 0.38 5.94
C THR A 241 7.97 1.09 5.16
N PHE A 242 7.41 0.41 4.18
CA PHE A 242 6.05 0.73 3.78
C PHE A 242 5.10 0.23 4.86
N VAL A 243 3.95 0.87 5.01
CA VAL A 243 2.92 0.41 5.95
C VAL A 243 1.60 0.40 5.22
N VAL A 244 0.89 -0.73 5.29
CA VAL A 244 -0.41 -0.92 4.64
C VAL A 244 -1.45 -1.20 5.70
N SER A 245 -2.49 -0.36 5.77
CA SER A 245 -3.60 -0.52 6.70
C SER A 245 -4.89 -0.75 5.90
N PRO A 246 -5.30 -2.00 5.64
CA PRO A 246 -6.41 -2.29 4.74
C PRO A 246 -7.77 -2.01 5.36
N THR A 247 -8.67 -1.46 4.55
CA THR A 247 -10.13 -1.60 4.75
C THR A 247 -10.65 -2.92 4.18
N GLU A 248 -9.97 -3.46 3.16
CA GLU A 248 -10.25 -4.74 2.50
C GLU A 248 -8.97 -5.57 2.38
N ASP A 249 -9.02 -6.84 2.83
CA ASP A 249 -7.83 -7.69 2.94
C ASP A 249 -7.13 -7.92 1.60
N GLY A 250 -7.89 -8.29 0.56
CA GLY A 250 -7.33 -8.56 -0.77
C GLY A 250 -6.61 -7.34 -1.34
N LYS A 251 -7.20 -6.14 -1.16
CA LYS A 251 -6.55 -4.90 -1.57
C LYS A 251 -5.32 -4.58 -0.72
N GLY A 252 -5.37 -4.86 0.58
CA GLY A 252 -4.19 -4.77 1.45
C GLY A 252 -3.03 -5.62 0.94
N VAL A 253 -3.31 -6.85 0.51
CA VAL A 253 -2.30 -7.76 -0.04
C VAL A 253 -1.71 -7.19 -1.33
N GLU A 254 -2.54 -6.67 -2.23
CA GLU A 254 -2.05 -5.99 -3.43
C GLU A 254 -1.13 -4.80 -3.12
N ASP A 255 -1.52 -3.93 -2.17
CA ASP A 255 -0.71 -2.77 -1.77
C ASP A 255 0.61 -3.19 -1.10
N ALA A 256 0.59 -4.29 -0.35
CA ALA A 256 1.79 -4.85 0.26
C ALA A 256 2.73 -5.44 -0.81
N LEU A 257 2.20 -6.15 -1.81
CA LEU A 257 2.99 -6.67 -2.92
C LEU A 257 3.54 -5.56 -3.82
N LEU A 258 2.77 -4.48 -4.04
CA LEU A 258 3.24 -3.28 -4.73
C LEU A 258 4.46 -2.67 -4.00
N SER A 259 4.49 -2.71 -2.68
CA SER A 259 5.62 -2.22 -1.90
C SER A 259 6.90 -3.02 -2.14
N LEU A 260 6.78 -4.34 -2.33
CA LEU A 260 7.89 -5.20 -2.77
C LEU A 260 8.28 -4.92 -4.23
N GLU A 261 7.30 -4.71 -5.11
CA GLU A 261 7.55 -4.32 -6.50
C GLU A 261 8.35 -3.01 -6.59
N ILE A 262 7.99 -2.00 -5.80
CA ILE A 262 8.71 -0.73 -5.73
C ILE A 262 10.14 -0.95 -5.25
N ALA A 263 10.34 -1.76 -4.21
CA ALA A 263 11.67 -2.05 -3.67
C ALA A 263 12.55 -2.81 -4.68
N ALA A 264 11.97 -3.80 -5.37
CA ALA A 264 12.62 -4.62 -6.39
C ALA A 264 12.74 -3.91 -7.76
N GLY A 265 12.08 -2.77 -7.94
CA GLY A 265 12.13 -1.96 -9.14
C GLY A 265 13.32 -1.01 -9.18
N SER A 266 13.59 -0.44 -10.36
CA SER A 266 14.70 0.50 -10.59
C SER A 266 14.61 1.80 -9.75
N HIS A 267 13.43 2.10 -9.21
CA HIS A 267 13.16 3.29 -8.41
C HIS A 267 13.60 3.18 -6.94
N SER A 268 14.10 2.02 -6.52
CA SER A 268 14.62 1.78 -5.18
C SER A 268 15.95 1.01 -5.24
N TYR A 269 15.92 -0.33 -5.19
CA TYR A 269 17.14 -1.15 -5.16
C TYR A 269 17.34 -1.98 -6.43
N GLY A 270 16.28 -2.22 -7.20
CA GLY A 270 16.35 -3.04 -8.42
C GLY A 270 16.88 -4.44 -8.15
N ASP A 271 17.70 -4.94 -9.07
CA ASP A 271 18.38 -6.24 -8.97
C ASP A 271 19.34 -6.36 -7.78
N LYS A 272 19.65 -5.25 -7.09
CA LYS A 272 20.50 -5.28 -5.89
C LYS A 272 19.73 -5.72 -4.64
N LEU A 273 18.40 -5.80 -4.66
CA LEU A 273 17.58 -6.17 -3.49
C LEU A 273 17.78 -7.66 -3.12
N PRO A 274 18.48 -7.99 -2.02
CA PRO A 274 18.77 -9.38 -1.71
C PRO A 274 17.67 -10.04 -0.85
N GLN A 275 16.94 -9.23 -0.08
CA GLN A 275 15.90 -9.69 0.83
C GLN A 275 14.82 -8.61 1.02
N TYR A 276 13.58 -9.05 1.25
CA TYR A 276 12.47 -8.20 1.67
C TYR A 276 11.69 -8.83 2.82
N THR A 277 11.26 -8.02 3.79
CA THR A 277 10.54 -8.52 4.97
C THR A 277 9.13 -7.95 5.04
N PHE A 278 8.13 -8.83 5.09
CA PHE A 278 6.77 -8.48 5.52
C PHE A 278 6.63 -8.72 7.02
N LEU A 279 6.18 -7.71 7.75
CA LEU A 279 5.75 -7.82 9.14
C LEU A 279 4.22 -7.72 9.18
N VAL A 280 3.54 -8.81 9.52
CA VAL A 280 2.09 -8.79 9.73
C VAL A 280 1.80 -8.53 11.20
N LEU A 281 1.19 -7.39 11.50
CA LEU A 281 0.68 -7.08 12.84
C LEU A 281 -0.69 -7.73 12.99
N THR A 282 -0.83 -8.62 13.97
CA THR A 282 -1.95 -9.56 14.08
C THR A 282 -2.87 -9.17 15.23
N ASN A 283 -4.17 -9.39 15.06
CA ASN A 283 -5.12 -9.39 16.15
C ASN A 283 -5.24 -10.83 16.66
N PRO A 284 -4.97 -11.12 17.96
CA PRO A 284 -4.99 -12.49 18.49
C PRO A 284 -6.37 -13.15 18.36
N ASN A 285 -7.44 -12.36 18.20
CA ASN A 285 -8.81 -12.84 18.01
C ASN A 285 -9.17 -13.11 16.54
N GLU A 286 -8.29 -12.81 15.59
CA GLU A 286 -8.53 -12.95 14.14
C GLU A 286 -7.45 -13.82 13.46
N GLN A 287 -7.17 -14.99 14.05
CA GLN A 287 -6.11 -15.88 13.56
C GLN A 287 -6.38 -16.42 12.14
N GLU A 288 -7.63 -16.74 11.82
CA GLU A 288 -8.00 -17.23 10.48
C GLU A 288 -7.78 -16.17 9.40
N ARG A 289 -8.16 -14.92 9.69
CA ARG A 289 -7.92 -13.77 8.80
C ARG A 289 -6.43 -13.57 8.58
N THR A 290 -5.64 -13.62 9.66
CA THR A 290 -4.18 -13.52 9.61
C THR A 290 -3.56 -14.61 8.73
N ALA A 291 -3.97 -15.88 8.94
CA ALA A 291 -3.47 -17.01 8.17
C ALA A 291 -3.78 -16.87 6.66
N ARG A 292 -4.98 -16.39 6.31
CA ARG A 292 -5.36 -16.11 4.92
C ARG A 292 -4.43 -15.05 4.30
N ILE A 293 -4.22 -13.92 4.97
CA ILE A 293 -3.34 -12.85 4.48
C ILE A 293 -1.92 -13.36 4.25
N ILE A 294 -1.38 -14.14 5.19
CA ILE A 294 -0.03 -14.72 5.06
C ILE A 294 0.03 -15.67 3.85
N ALA A 295 -0.99 -16.49 3.64
CA ALA A 295 -1.05 -17.40 2.50
C ALA A 295 -1.10 -16.63 1.17
N GLU A 296 -1.90 -15.58 1.09
CA GLU A 296 -1.99 -14.72 -0.10
C GLU A 296 -0.68 -13.98 -0.37
N LEU A 297 -0.04 -13.41 0.65
CA LEU A 297 1.30 -12.82 0.54
C LEU A 297 2.33 -13.85 0.06
N THR A 298 2.32 -15.05 0.65
CA THR A 298 3.24 -16.13 0.28
C THR A 298 3.02 -16.57 -1.17
N ALA A 299 1.78 -16.57 -1.66
CA ALA A 299 1.50 -16.83 -3.07
C ALA A 299 2.02 -15.71 -3.98
N GLY A 300 1.78 -14.45 -3.59
CA GLY A 300 2.15 -13.27 -4.36
C GLY A 300 3.65 -13.02 -4.47
N VAL A 301 4.46 -13.51 -3.52
CA VAL A 301 5.92 -13.27 -3.51
C VAL A 301 6.72 -14.24 -4.38
N ARG A 302 6.13 -15.37 -4.81
CA ARG A 302 6.82 -16.40 -5.60
C ARG A 302 7.55 -15.88 -6.85
N PRO A 303 6.99 -14.93 -7.64
CA PRO A 303 7.70 -14.37 -8.79
C PRO A 303 8.99 -13.62 -8.41
N TYR A 304 9.07 -13.07 -7.20
CA TYR A 304 10.26 -12.36 -6.70
C TYR A 304 11.30 -13.32 -6.13
N GLU A 305 10.85 -14.37 -5.44
CA GLU A 305 11.73 -15.45 -4.99
C GLU A 305 12.40 -16.17 -6.16
N ALA A 306 11.67 -16.36 -7.27
CA ALA A 306 12.23 -16.91 -8.51
C ALA A 306 13.32 -16.01 -9.13
N LYS A 307 13.32 -14.71 -8.82
CA LYS A 307 14.37 -13.74 -9.21
C LYS A 307 15.54 -13.69 -8.21
N GLY A 308 15.53 -14.55 -7.18
CA GLY A 308 16.59 -14.64 -6.17
C GLY A 308 16.40 -13.71 -4.97
N ILE A 309 15.28 -12.98 -4.87
CA ILE A 309 14.97 -12.14 -3.72
C ILE A 309 14.48 -13.02 -2.59
N LYS A 310 15.19 -13.05 -1.46
CA LYS A 310 14.72 -13.78 -0.28
C LYS A 310 13.57 -13.03 0.37
N VAL A 311 12.38 -13.62 0.44
CA VAL A 311 11.25 -12.99 1.14
C VAL A 311 11.03 -13.64 2.51
N LYS A 312 10.90 -12.81 3.54
CA LYS A 312 10.52 -13.24 4.89
C LYS A 312 9.15 -12.69 5.23
N ILE A 313 8.28 -13.51 5.80
CA ILE A 313 7.00 -13.05 6.37
C ILE A 313 7.03 -13.41 7.85
N VAL A 314 7.08 -12.39 8.69
CA VAL A 314 7.08 -12.52 10.15
C VAL A 314 5.78 -11.96 10.71
N THR A 315 5.38 -12.46 11.88
CA THR A 315 4.16 -12.01 12.56
C THR A 315 4.50 -11.43 13.92
N ARG A 316 3.71 -10.46 14.35
CA ARG A 316 3.75 -9.93 15.71
C ARG A 316 2.34 -9.60 16.16
N GLU A 317 2.02 -9.81 17.43
CA GLU A 317 0.77 -9.31 17.98
C GLU A 317 0.78 -7.78 17.97
N ALA A 318 -0.31 -7.18 17.51
CA ALA A 318 -0.51 -5.76 17.59
C ALA A 318 -0.56 -5.27 19.05
N PRO A 319 -0.20 -4.01 19.33
CA PRO A 319 -0.39 -3.43 20.65
C PRO A 319 -1.84 -3.55 21.10
N ALA A 320 -2.06 -4.16 22.26
CA ALA A 320 -3.38 -4.22 22.86
C ALA A 320 -3.85 -2.81 23.24
N VAL A 321 -5.15 -2.54 23.10
CA VAL A 321 -5.74 -1.32 23.63
C VAL A 321 -5.53 -1.30 25.14
N LYS A 322 -4.99 -0.21 25.69
CA LYS A 322 -4.78 -0.10 27.14
C LYS A 322 -6.15 -0.10 27.80
N LYS A 323 -6.39 -1.05 28.69
CA LYS A 323 -7.63 -1.15 29.48
C LYS A 323 -7.79 0.04 30.40
#